data_AF-A0A6H5JYB6-F1
#
_entry.id   AF-A0A6H5JYB6-F1
#
_cell.length_a   1.000
_cell.length_b   1.000
_cell.length_c   1.000
_cell.angle_alpha   90.00
_cell.angle_beta   90.00
_cell.angle_gamma   90.00
#
_symmetry.space_group_name_H-M   'P 1'
#
loop_
_entity.id
_entity.type
_entity.pdbx_description
1 polymer ?
#
loop_
_entity_poly.entity_id
_entity_poly.type
_entity_poly.pdbx_seq_one_letter_code
_entity_poly.pdbx_strand_id
1 'polypeptide(L)'
;MIHCPSGDKRFEIEQGLMDGSIAVKDVPSVWASKMKELLGVDVPGDAEGCLQDIHWSVGAFGYFPSYTLGAVMACQFLEAARLALPDLDSSLEAGNFEPLKTWLNREVGGQWLSKQKVIETPNNNEWPATIESLPQVHARGSLFASPDELLSEVTGDIMRPSALVEHLKSKYTEIYDL
;
A
#
# COMPACT_ATOMS: atom_id res chain seq x y z
N MET A 1 -8.20 -19.37 17.77
CA MET A 1 -7.23 -19.08 16.69
C MET A 1 -8.06 -18.71 15.48
N ILE A 2 -8.15 -17.41 15.16
CA ILE A 2 -8.99 -16.93 14.06
C ILE A 2 -8.21 -17.21 12.77
N HIS A 3 -8.65 -18.22 12.02
CA HIS A 3 -8.16 -18.49 10.67
C HIS A 3 -8.90 -17.54 9.73
N CYS A 4 -8.36 -16.33 9.56
CA CYS A 4 -8.69 -15.51 8.41
C CYS A 4 -7.84 -16.07 7.26
N PRO A 5 -8.43 -16.66 6.20
CA PRO A 5 -7.65 -17.03 5.03
C PRO A 5 -7.20 -15.71 4.41
N SER A 6 -5.99 -15.30 4.74
CA SER A 6 -5.35 -14.15 4.12
C SER A 6 -5.13 -14.51 2.66
N GLY A 7 -5.98 -14.02 1.76
CA GLY A 7 -5.89 -14.30 0.31
C GLY A 7 -4.56 -13.95 -0.36
N ASP A 8 -3.56 -13.49 0.40
CA ASP A 8 -2.17 -13.36 -0.04
C ASP A 8 -1.36 -14.61 0.32
N LYS A 9 -1.08 -15.41 -0.71
CA LYS A 9 -0.18 -16.59 -0.61
C LYS A 9 1.17 -16.28 0.03
N ARG A 10 1.71 -15.06 -0.14
CA ARG A 10 3.05 -14.70 0.33
C ARG A 10 3.04 -14.58 1.85
N PHE A 11 2.07 -13.86 2.39
CA PHE A 11 1.91 -13.73 3.83
C PHE A 11 1.72 -15.10 4.52
N GLU A 12 0.92 -16.00 3.95
CA GLU A 12 0.74 -17.34 4.52
C GLU A 12 2.03 -18.18 4.51
N ILE A 13 2.83 -18.08 3.44
CA ILE A 13 4.14 -18.73 3.38
C ILE A 13 5.09 -18.11 4.41
N GLU A 14 5.09 -16.78 4.58
CA GLU A 14 5.89 -16.12 5.62
C GLU A 14 5.51 -16.60 7.01
N GLN A 15 4.21 -16.68 7.34
CA GLN A 15 3.77 -17.21 8.63
C GLN A 15 4.27 -18.64 8.86
N GLY A 16 4.14 -19.51 7.86
CA GLY A 16 4.59 -20.90 7.99
C GLY A 16 6.11 -21.05 8.07
N LEU A 17 6.87 -20.15 7.45
CA LEU A 17 8.33 -20.09 7.62
C LEU A 17 8.71 -19.64 9.04
N MET A 18 7.97 -18.67 9.61
CA MET A 18 8.25 -18.11 10.93
C MET A 18 7.85 -19.05 12.07
N ASP A 19 6.73 -19.77 11.94
CA ASP A 19 6.26 -20.74 12.94
C ASP A 19 6.86 -22.14 12.75
N GLY A 20 7.58 -22.37 11.66
CA GLY A 20 8.27 -23.62 11.35
C GLY A 20 7.39 -24.70 10.73
N SER A 21 6.13 -24.41 10.41
CA SER A 21 5.23 -25.34 9.71
C SER A 21 5.58 -25.54 8.23
N ILE A 22 6.33 -24.62 7.62
CA ILE A 22 6.88 -24.74 6.26
C ILE A 22 8.41 -24.73 6.34
N ALA A 23 9.06 -25.74 5.77
CA ALA A 23 10.51 -25.71 5.58
C ALA A 23 10.86 -24.93 4.30
N VAL A 24 11.99 -24.22 4.31
CA VAL A 24 12.45 -23.41 3.16
C VAL A 24 12.50 -24.20 1.85
N LYS A 25 12.96 -25.46 1.91
CA LYS A 25 13.04 -26.36 0.74
C LYS A 25 11.68 -26.69 0.11
N ASP A 26 10.60 -26.52 0.86
CA ASP A 26 9.23 -26.85 0.44
C ASP A 26 8.49 -25.62 -0.10
N VAL A 27 9.08 -24.42 -0.01
CA VAL A 27 8.48 -23.17 -0.53
C VAL A 27 8.09 -23.26 -2.01
N PRO A 28 8.89 -23.84 -2.92
CA PRO A 28 8.50 -23.97 -4.33
C PRO A 28 7.19 -24.75 -4.54
N SER A 29 7.02 -25.88 -3.84
CA SER A 29 5.83 -26.72 -3.98
C SER A 29 4.59 -26.10 -3.31
N VAL A 30 4.77 -25.49 -2.13
CA VAL A 30 3.71 -24.74 -1.45
C VAL A 30 3.24 -23.57 -2.31
N TRP A 31 4.17 -22.84 -2.92
CA TRP A 31 3.85 -21.74 -3.83
C TRP A 31 3.00 -22.21 -5.01
N ALA A 32 3.44 -23.27 -5.70
CA ALA A 32 2.71 -23.83 -6.84
C ALA A 32 1.29 -24.29 -6.44
N SER A 33 1.15 -24.94 -5.27
CA SER A 33 -0.15 -25.36 -4.74
C SER A 33 -1.06 -24.16 -4.49
N LYS A 34 -0.56 -23.11 -3.82
CA LYS A 34 -1.35 -21.90 -3.53
C LYS A 34 -1.73 -21.12 -4.79
N MET A 35 -0.85 -21.07 -5.79
CA MET A 35 -1.18 -20.47 -7.10
C MET A 35 -2.33 -21.20 -7.79
N LYS A 36 -2.33 -22.54 -7.74
CA LYS A 36 -3.41 -23.33 -8.30
C LYS A 36 -4.71 -23.16 -7.52
N GLU A 37 -4.64 -23.18 -6.19
CA GLU A 37 -5.79 -23.05 -5.30
C GLU A 37 -6.47 -21.68 -5.42
N LEU A 38 -5.69 -20.60 -5.34
CA LEU A 38 -6.24 -19.24 -5.29
C LEU A 38 -6.57 -18.66 -6.67
N LEU A 39 -5.77 -18.98 -7.69
CA LEU A 39 -5.85 -18.34 -9.01
C LEU A 39 -6.15 -19.33 -10.15
N GLY A 40 -6.14 -20.64 -9.89
CA GLY A 40 -6.34 -21.67 -10.93
C GLY A 40 -5.17 -21.85 -11.90
N VAL A 41 -4.04 -21.17 -11.67
CA VAL A 41 -2.89 -21.11 -12.58
C VAL A 41 -1.81 -22.12 -12.19
N ASP A 42 -1.27 -22.83 -13.19
CA ASP A 42 -0.10 -23.69 -13.03
C ASP A 42 1.20 -22.88 -13.16
N VAL A 43 2.17 -23.16 -12.29
CA VAL A 43 3.46 -22.44 -12.26
C VAL A 43 4.47 -23.18 -13.15
N PRO A 44 5.00 -22.54 -14.21
CA PRO A 44 5.93 -23.20 -15.15
C PRO A 44 7.27 -23.62 -14.53
N GLY A 45 7.73 -22.89 -13.51
CA GLY A 45 8.99 -23.13 -12.82
C GLY A 45 9.22 -22.12 -11.69
N ASP A 46 10.31 -22.28 -10.94
CA ASP A 46 10.57 -21.48 -9.73
C ASP A 46 10.81 -20.00 -10.05
N ALA A 47 11.35 -19.68 -11.23
CA ALA A 47 11.56 -18.30 -11.70
C ALA A 47 10.24 -17.53 -11.85
N GLU A 48 9.22 -18.17 -12.42
CA GLU A 48 7.85 -17.66 -12.50
C GLU A 48 7.04 -17.97 -11.22
N GLY A 49 7.65 -18.71 -10.30
CA GLY A 49 7.10 -19.16 -9.03
C GLY A 49 7.62 -18.34 -7.87
N CYS A 50 8.16 -19.02 -6.85
CA CYS A 50 8.61 -18.39 -5.61
C CYS A 50 9.81 -17.44 -5.76
N LEU A 51 10.50 -17.43 -6.90
CA LEU A 51 11.64 -16.54 -7.17
C LEU A 51 11.25 -15.28 -7.96
N GLN A 52 9.95 -15.07 -8.23
CA GLN A 52 9.49 -13.92 -9.00
C GLN A 52 9.74 -12.56 -8.30
N ASP A 53 9.85 -12.57 -6.97
CA ASP A 53 10.04 -11.37 -6.15
C ASP A 53 11.37 -11.39 -5.40
N ILE A 54 11.98 -10.22 -5.25
CA ILE A 54 13.28 -10.06 -4.59
C ILE A 54 13.17 -10.06 -3.05
N HIS A 55 11.98 -9.78 -2.48
CA HIS A 55 11.81 -9.44 -1.05
C HIS A 55 12.42 -10.44 -0.09
N TRP A 56 12.15 -11.74 -0.25
CA TRP A 56 12.71 -12.77 0.63
C TRP A 56 14.22 -12.89 0.50
N SER A 57 14.78 -12.66 -0.69
CA SER A 57 16.24 -12.68 -0.90
C SER A 57 16.97 -11.52 -0.22
N VAL A 58 16.28 -10.40 0.00
CA VAL A 58 16.80 -9.23 0.72
C VAL A 58 16.33 -9.16 2.18
N GLY A 59 15.67 -10.21 2.68
CA GLY A 59 15.22 -10.32 4.07
C GLY A 59 13.99 -9.48 4.43
N ALA A 60 13.25 -8.96 3.44
CA ALA A 60 12.05 -8.14 3.65
C ALA A 60 10.80 -8.98 3.95
N PHE A 61 10.84 -9.76 5.03
CA PHE A 61 9.70 -10.53 5.54
C PHE A 61 8.69 -9.62 6.26
N GLY A 62 7.39 -9.92 6.14
CA GLY A 62 6.32 -9.08 6.68
C GLY A 62 6.02 -7.84 5.83
N TYR A 63 6.66 -7.72 4.66
CA TYR A 63 6.51 -6.57 3.78
C TYR A 63 5.25 -6.66 2.91
N PHE A 64 4.91 -7.85 2.38
CA PHE A 64 3.80 -8.03 1.44
C PHE A 64 2.43 -7.55 1.94
N PRO A 65 2.05 -7.74 3.22
CA PRO A 65 0.80 -7.19 3.75
C PRO A 65 0.65 -5.68 3.58
N SER A 66 1.76 -4.92 3.52
CA SER A 66 1.73 -3.46 3.35
C SER A 66 1.13 -3.01 2.01
N TYR A 67 1.25 -3.80 0.93
CA TYR A 67 0.64 -3.48 -0.35
C TYR A 67 -0.89 -3.49 -0.26
N THR A 68 -1.45 -4.54 0.33
CA THR A 68 -2.90 -4.67 0.55
C THR A 68 -3.39 -3.59 1.51
N LEU A 69 -2.62 -3.30 2.57
CA LEU A 69 -2.91 -2.22 3.50
C LEU A 69 -3.03 -0.87 2.79
N GLY A 70 -2.05 -0.55 1.94
CA GLY A 70 -2.04 0.69 1.16
C GLY A 70 -3.25 0.81 0.23
N ALA A 71 -3.69 -0.28 -0.40
CA ALA A 71 -4.86 -0.27 -1.27
C ALA A 71 -6.17 -0.02 -0.49
N VAL A 72 -6.32 -0.64 0.68
CA VAL A 72 -7.47 -0.40 1.58
C VAL A 72 -7.49 1.06 2.04
N MET A 73 -6.35 1.56 2.53
CA MET A 73 -6.21 2.95 2.97
C MET A 73 -6.52 3.95 1.85
N ALA A 74 -6.03 3.70 0.63
CA ALA A 74 -6.27 4.57 -0.51
C ALA A 74 -7.77 4.70 -0.83
N CYS A 75 -8.54 3.61 -0.73
CA CYS A 75 -9.99 3.65 -0.96
C CYS A 75 -10.70 4.46 0.13
N GLN A 76 -10.37 4.24 1.41
CA GLN A 76 -10.95 5.02 2.50
C GLN A 76 -10.59 6.51 2.43
N PHE A 77 -9.36 6.84 2.06
CA PHE A 77 -8.97 8.24 1.85
C PHE A 77 -9.70 8.87 0.66
N LEU A 78 -9.93 8.13 -0.42
CA LEU A 78 -10.69 8.62 -1.56
C LEU A 78 -12.16 8.88 -1.19
N GLU A 79 -12.77 8.00 -0.39
CA GLU A 79 -14.13 8.20 0.15
C GLU A 79 -14.19 9.48 1.00
N ALA A 80 -13.26 9.65 1.93
CA ALA A 80 -13.18 10.87 2.75
C ALA A 80 -12.93 12.14 1.91
N ALA A 81 -12.09 12.05 0.87
CA ALA A 81 -11.83 13.14 -0.04
C ALA A 81 -13.09 13.55 -0.82
N ARG A 82 -13.89 12.58 -1.30
CA ARG A 82 -15.16 12.85 -2.00
C ARG A 82 -16.19 13.53 -1.10
N LEU A 83 -16.23 13.18 0.18
CA LEU A 83 -17.08 13.86 1.15
C LEU A 83 -16.64 15.31 1.39
N ALA A 84 -15.33 15.55 1.44
CA ALA A 84 -14.76 16.88 1.67
C ALA A 84 -14.76 17.78 0.41
N LEU A 85 -14.77 17.18 -0.78
CA LEU A 85 -14.66 17.85 -2.08
C LEU A 85 -15.80 17.38 -3.00
N PRO A 86 -16.98 18.04 -2.98
CA PRO A 86 -18.15 17.62 -3.76
C PRO A 86 -17.92 17.54 -5.28
N ASP A 87 -17.02 18.36 -5.83
CA ASP A 87 -16.70 18.42 -7.26
C ASP A 87 -15.46 17.58 -7.64
N LEU A 88 -15.03 16.66 -6.76
CA LEU A 88 -13.79 15.90 -6.95
C LEU A 88 -13.80 15.07 -8.23
N ASP A 89 -14.84 14.27 -8.46
CA ASP A 89 -14.88 13.36 -9.61
C ASP A 89 -14.85 14.15 -10.94
N SER A 90 -15.65 15.22 -11.06
CA SER A 90 -15.62 16.14 -12.22
C SER A 90 -14.23 16.78 -12.43
N SER A 91 -13.52 17.11 -11.34
CA SER A 91 -12.16 17.65 -11.42
C SER A 91 -11.18 16.60 -11.96
N LEU A 92 -11.29 15.34 -11.51
CA LEU A 92 -10.45 14.24 -11.98
C LEU A 92 -10.70 13.92 -13.45
N GLU A 93 -11.96 13.91 -13.89
CA GLU A 93 -12.34 13.73 -15.31
C GLU A 93 -11.76 14.82 -16.21
N ALA A 94 -11.72 16.06 -15.70
CA ALA A 94 -11.09 17.19 -16.39
C ALA A 94 -9.55 17.17 -16.34
N GLY A 95 -8.93 16.17 -15.68
CA GLY A 95 -7.49 16.09 -15.48
C GLY A 95 -6.92 17.07 -14.44
N ASN A 96 -7.79 17.69 -13.64
CA ASN A 96 -7.41 18.59 -12.56
C ASN A 96 -7.25 17.85 -11.23
N PHE A 97 -6.02 17.43 -10.92
CA PHE A 97 -5.68 16.71 -9.70
C PHE A 97 -5.36 17.62 -8.50
N GLU A 98 -5.29 18.94 -8.69
CA GLU A 98 -4.82 19.87 -7.66
C GLU A 98 -5.71 19.89 -6.40
N PRO A 99 -7.06 19.80 -6.48
CA PRO A 99 -7.91 19.72 -5.29
C PRO A 99 -7.59 18.50 -4.44
N LEU A 100 -7.47 17.32 -5.07
CA LEU A 100 -7.16 16.06 -4.38
C LEU A 100 -5.78 16.10 -3.75
N LYS A 101 -4.76 16.53 -4.49
CA LYS A 101 -3.39 16.66 -4.00
C LYS A 101 -3.33 17.61 -2.80
N THR A 102 -4.00 18.75 -2.87
CA THR A 102 -4.06 19.72 -1.78
C THR A 102 -4.69 19.12 -0.53
N TRP A 103 -5.80 18.40 -0.69
CA TRP A 103 -6.48 17.73 0.41
C TRP A 103 -5.60 16.62 1.02
N LEU A 104 -5.02 15.73 0.21
CA LEU A 104 -4.13 14.67 0.69
C LEU A 104 -2.91 15.23 1.43
N ASN A 105 -2.30 16.30 0.92
CA ASN A 105 -1.19 16.96 1.61
C ASN A 105 -1.60 17.50 2.98
N ARG A 106 -2.80 18.07 3.08
CA ARG A 106 -3.29 18.67 4.33
C ARG A 106 -3.66 17.61 5.36
N GLU A 107 -4.44 16.60 4.95
CA GLU A 107 -5.04 15.61 5.86
C GLU A 107 -4.12 14.41 6.10
N VAL A 108 -3.50 13.86 5.05
CA VAL A 108 -2.71 12.61 5.13
C VAL A 108 -1.22 12.88 5.31
N GLY A 109 -0.67 13.79 4.50
CA GLY A 109 0.76 14.11 4.51
C GLY A 109 1.22 14.91 5.74
N GLY A 110 0.29 15.48 6.49
CA GLY A 110 0.62 16.47 7.51
C GLY A 110 1.28 17.72 6.90
N GLN A 111 1.90 18.61 7.69
CA GLN A 111 2.64 19.80 7.22
C GLN A 111 3.91 19.45 6.42
N TRP A 112 3.78 18.64 5.37
CA TRP A 112 4.86 18.20 4.51
C TRP A 112 5.34 19.33 3.58
N LEU A 113 4.49 20.33 3.31
CA LEU A 113 4.81 21.40 2.35
C LEU A 113 4.76 22.84 2.89
N SER A 114 4.13 23.12 4.04
CA SER A 114 4.12 24.49 4.59
C SER A 114 5.50 24.95 5.13
N LYS A 115 6.49 24.04 5.20
CA LYS A 115 7.87 24.32 5.57
C LYS A 115 8.88 24.08 4.44
N GLN A 116 8.45 23.92 3.19
CA GLN A 116 9.36 24.19 2.08
C GLN A 116 9.61 25.69 2.01
N LYS A 117 10.60 26.16 2.79
CA LYS A 117 11.48 27.18 2.26
C LYS A 117 12.05 26.54 0.99
N VAL A 118 11.69 27.06 -0.18
CA VAL A 118 12.25 26.62 -1.46
C VAL A 118 13.77 26.58 -1.27
N ILE A 119 14.33 25.37 -1.20
CA ILE A 119 15.77 25.21 -1.34
C ILE A 119 15.93 25.27 -2.86
N GLU A 120 16.38 26.43 -3.35
CA GLU A 120 16.99 26.51 -4.67
C GLU A 120 18.09 25.45 -4.69
N THR A 121 17.90 24.36 -5.42
CA THR A 121 19.01 23.47 -5.74
C THR A 121 20.00 24.30 -6.54
N PRO A 122 21.25 24.49 -6.07
CA PRO A 122 22.25 25.07 -6.94
C PRO A 122 22.38 24.16 -8.17
N ASN A 123 22.49 24.80 -9.33
CA ASN A 123 22.28 24.23 -10.66
C ASN A 123 23.44 23.31 -11.12
N ASN A 124 24.04 22.57 -10.20
CA ASN A 124 25.16 21.67 -10.40
C ASN A 124 24.80 20.33 -9.76
N ASN A 125 24.82 19.26 -10.56
CA ASN A 125 24.43 17.88 -10.26
C ASN A 125 25.23 17.21 -9.11
N GLU A 126 25.36 17.86 -7.97
CA GLU A 126 26.07 17.38 -6.80
C GLU A 126 25.07 16.79 -5.81
N TRP A 127 25.14 15.46 -5.66
CA TRP A 127 24.43 14.76 -4.61
C TRP A 127 25.16 14.96 -3.27
N PRO A 128 24.45 15.19 -2.15
CA PRO A 128 25.10 15.35 -0.86
C PRO A 128 25.90 14.09 -0.48
N ALA A 129 27.13 14.30 -0.02
CA ALA A 129 28.13 13.25 0.16
C ALA A 129 27.85 12.27 1.33
N THR A 130 26.90 12.56 2.22
CA THR A 130 26.56 11.68 3.36
C THR A 130 25.07 11.74 3.72
N ILE A 131 24.52 10.59 4.14
CA ILE A 131 23.11 10.43 4.59
C ILE A 131 22.77 11.37 5.76
N GLU A 132 23.75 11.75 6.58
CA GLU A 132 23.60 12.64 7.74
C GLU A 132 23.29 14.11 7.38
N SER A 133 23.48 14.50 6.11
CA SER A 133 23.19 15.86 5.63
C SER A 133 21.77 16.06 5.09
N LEU A 134 20.96 14.99 5.06
CA LEU A 134 19.53 15.10 4.77
C LEU A 134 18.84 15.71 6.01
N PRO A 135 18.10 16.82 5.87
CA PRO A 135 17.39 17.42 7.00
C PRO A 135 16.45 16.37 7.59
N GLN A 136 16.59 16.04 8.88
CA GLN A 136 15.86 14.97 9.55
C GLN A 136 14.35 15.03 9.24
N VAL A 137 13.87 14.07 8.44
CA VAL A 137 12.58 14.09 7.72
C VAL A 137 11.42 13.54 8.56
N HIS A 138 11.30 13.79 9.86
CA HIS A 138 10.22 13.14 10.65
C HIS A 138 9.47 14.11 11.57
N ALA A 139 8.61 14.96 11.00
CA ALA A 139 7.79 15.87 11.81
C ALA A 139 6.27 15.63 11.76
N ARG A 140 5.69 14.97 10.73
CA ARG A 140 4.28 14.51 10.74
C ARG A 140 3.99 13.08 10.25
N GLY A 141 4.79 12.51 9.35
CA GLY A 141 4.59 11.13 8.87
C GLY A 141 4.72 10.03 9.95
N SER A 142 5.21 10.40 11.14
CA SER A 142 5.29 9.55 12.34
C SER A 142 4.66 10.24 13.57
N LEU A 143 3.79 11.24 13.36
CA LEU A 143 3.06 11.85 14.49
C LEU A 143 1.99 10.92 15.04
N PHE A 144 1.34 10.17 14.15
CA PHE A 144 0.42 9.12 14.53
C PHE A 144 1.23 7.88 14.89
N ALA A 145 0.87 7.25 16.00
CA ALA A 145 1.55 6.06 16.50
C ALA A 145 1.27 4.83 15.62
N SER A 146 0.22 4.86 14.80
CA SER A 146 -0.11 3.79 13.86
C SER A 146 -0.87 4.28 12.60
N PRO A 147 -0.87 3.47 11.52
CA PRO A 147 -1.75 3.71 10.36
C PRO A 147 -3.23 3.79 10.72
N ASP A 148 -3.69 3.04 11.74
CA ASP A 148 -5.09 3.06 12.20
C ASP A 148 -5.46 4.40 12.83
N GLU A 149 -4.54 5.02 13.57
CA GLU A 149 -4.76 6.33 14.17
C GLU A 149 -4.83 7.42 13.09
N LEU A 150 -3.94 7.37 12.09
CA LEU A 150 -4.01 8.24 10.92
C LEU A 150 -5.34 8.08 10.16
N LEU A 151 -5.78 6.84 9.91
CA LEU A 151 -7.06 6.57 9.25
C LEU A 151 -8.23 7.12 10.07
N SER A 152 -8.22 6.88 11.37
CA SER A 152 -9.28 7.35 12.27
C SER A 152 -9.37 8.87 12.28
N GLU A 153 -8.23 9.56 12.28
CA GLU A 153 -8.19 11.03 12.24
C GLU A 153 -8.69 11.58 10.89
N VAL A 154 -8.22 11.03 9.77
CA VAL A 154 -8.53 11.57 8.43
C VAL A 154 -9.93 11.19 7.96
N THR A 155 -10.37 9.96 8.25
CA THR A 155 -11.61 9.40 7.72
C THR A 155 -12.74 9.38 8.74
N GLY A 156 -12.42 9.58 10.03
CA GLY A 156 -13.38 9.44 11.13
C GLY A 156 -13.72 7.98 11.48
N ASP A 157 -13.05 7.00 10.86
CA ASP A 157 -13.33 5.57 11.01
C ASP A 157 -12.04 4.75 11.07
N ILE A 158 -12.12 3.56 11.67
CA ILE A 158 -10.99 2.62 11.70
C ILE A 158 -10.76 2.02 10.31
N MET A 159 -9.69 1.23 10.16
CA MET A 159 -9.44 0.51 8.92
C MET A 159 -10.59 -0.41 8.54
N ARG A 160 -11.09 -0.24 7.32
CA ARG A 160 -12.21 -0.99 6.73
C ARG A 160 -11.82 -1.62 5.40
N PRO A 161 -11.50 -2.92 5.39
CA PRO A 161 -11.27 -3.66 4.15
C PRO A 161 -12.45 -3.60 3.17
N SER A 162 -13.67 -3.36 3.66
CA SER A 162 -14.87 -3.24 2.82
C SER A 162 -14.80 -2.08 1.83
N ALA A 163 -14.11 -0.98 2.16
CA ALA A 163 -13.96 0.17 1.26
C ALA A 163 -13.30 -0.23 -0.08
N LEU A 164 -12.26 -1.07 -0.02
CA LEU A 164 -11.63 -1.62 -1.23
C LEU A 164 -12.60 -2.53 -2.00
N VAL A 165 -13.32 -3.41 -1.29
CA VAL A 165 -14.27 -4.34 -1.93
C VAL A 165 -15.42 -3.58 -2.60
N GLU A 166 -15.97 -2.58 -1.94
CA GLU A 166 -17.05 -1.72 -2.45
C GLU A 166 -16.59 -0.93 -3.67
N HIS A 167 -15.38 -0.33 -3.60
CA HIS A 167 -14.78 0.36 -4.74
C HIS A 167 -14.61 -0.56 -5.96
N LEU A 168 -14.02 -1.74 -5.76
CA LEU A 168 -13.79 -2.70 -6.85
C LEU A 168 -15.11 -3.21 -7.43
N LYS A 169 -16.10 -3.54 -6.59
CA LYS A 169 -17.43 -3.97 -7.07
C LYS A 169 -18.09 -2.91 -7.92
N SER A 170 -18.16 -1.67 -7.43
CA SER A 170 -18.76 -0.55 -8.17
C SER A 170 -18.08 -0.36 -9.53
N LYS A 171 -16.74 -0.25 -9.54
CA LYS A 171 -15.95 -0.02 -10.75
C LYS A 171 -16.10 -1.17 -11.76
N TYR A 172 -16.02 -2.41 -11.31
CA TYR A 172 -16.05 -3.56 -12.22
C TYR A 172 -17.45 -3.92 -12.68
N THR A 173 -18.50 -3.67 -11.88
CA THR A 173 -19.89 -3.75 -12.35
C THR A 173 -20.13 -2.75 -13.47
N GLU A 174 -19.64 -1.52 -13.36
CA GLU A 174 -19.80 -0.52 -14.43
C GLU A 174 -19.05 -0.91 -15.72
N ILE A 175 -17.81 -1.40 -15.60
CA ILE A 175 -16.98 -1.74 -16.78
C ILE A 175 -17.46 -3.01 -17.48
N TYR A 176 -17.87 -4.03 -16.72
CA TYR A 176 -18.16 -5.37 -17.24
C TYR A 176 -19.64 -5.75 -17.23
N ASP A 177 -20.53 -4.85 -16.79
CA ASP A 177 -21.99 -5.08 -16.71
C ASP A 177 -22.34 -6.33 -15.88
N LEU A 178 -21.76 -6.42 -14.67
CA LEU A 178 -21.88 -7.55 -13.72
C LEU A 178 -23.08 -7.45 -12.78
#